data_AF-A0A961NJW2-F1
#
_entry.id   AF-A0A961NJW2-F1
#
_cell.length_a   1.000
_cell.length_b   1.000
_cell.length_c   1.000
_cell.angle_alpha   90.00
_cell.angle_beta   90.00
_cell.angle_gamma   90.00
#
_symmetry.space_group_name_H-M   'P 1'
#
loop_
_entity.id
_entity.type
_entity.pdbx_description
1 polymer ?
#
loop_
_entity_poly.entity_id
_entity_poly.type
_entity_poly.pdbx_seq_one_letter_code
_entity_poly.pdbx_strand_id
1 'polypeptide(L)'
;MPNVQAFLFTADRDDRSGQYALRFYGRALDGNSTRPIEVVITNVPPVFFVERGLELPEYIRYRERRPVELRTLNGQDVDALYFNGEYDLRQAREQLRARGFKTYEGDVNSGDRYLMERFLNGAVTVSGECRSHNHTLIFENPKIQPGTARIKPITASIDIETGVADNRLYSIAVDILNADQDS
;
A
#
# COMPACT_ATOMS: atom_id res chain seq x y z
N MET A 1 0.58 9.78 23.70
CA MET A 1 0.01 9.40 22.39
C MET A 1 -0.21 7.90 22.41
N PRO A 2 -1.33 7.37 21.88
CA PRO A 2 -1.58 5.94 21.88
C PRO A 2 -0.53 5.22 21.00
N ASN A 3 0.01 4.12 21.53
CA ASN A 3 0.82 3.17 20.78
C ASN A 3 -0.02 1.91 20.60
N VAL A 4 -0.37 1.60 19.36
CA VAL A 4 -1.26 0.48 19.02
C VAL A 4 -0.46 -0.60 18.32
N GLN A 5 -0.51 -1.82 18.86
CA GLN A 5 0.00 -3.01 18.19
C GLN A 5 -1.03 -3.48 17.16
N ALA A 6 -0.63 -3.64 15.90
CA ALA A 6 -1.53 -4.03 14.82
C ALA A 6 -0.87 -4.98 13.82
N PHE A 7 -1.69 -5.67 13.05
CA PHE A 7 -1.27 -6.44 11.87
C PHE A 7 -2.00 -5.89 10.64
N LEU A 8 -1.24 -5.46 9.63
CA LEU A 8 -1.74 -4.96 8.35
C LEU A 8 -1.96 -6.14 7.38
N PHE A 9 -3.12 -6.17 6.73
CA PHE A 9 -3.50 -7.24 5.80
C PHE A 9 -3.48 -6.79 4.34
N THR A 10 -3.98 -5.59 4.07
CA THR A 10 -4.11 -5.08 2.70
C THR A 10 -3.65 -3.64 2.61
N ALA A 11 -3.18 -3.27 1.43
CA ALA A 11 -2.85 -1.92 1.07
C ALA A 11 -3.65 -1.53 -0.18
N ASP A 12 -4.22 -0.34 -0.18
CA ASP A 12 -4.89 0.26 -1.32
C ASP A 12 -4.23 1.61 -1.65
N ARG A 13 -4.42 2.05 -2.90
CA ARG A 13 -3.89 3.30 -3.42
C ARG A 13 -5.08 4.15 -3.85
N ASP A 14 -5.18 5.32 -3.26
CA ASP A 14 -6.27 6.24 -3.50
C ASP A 14 -5.72 7.53 -4.11
N ASP A 15 -6.23 7.90 -5.29
CA ASP A 15 -5.88 9.16 -5.98
C ASP A 15 -7.10 10.10 -6.06
N ARG A 16 -8.15 9.83 -5.26
CA ARG A 16 -9.38 10.62 -5.26
C ARG A 16 -9.13 12.01 -4.69
N SER A 17 -9.71 13.02 -5.34
CA SER A 17 -9.66 14.44 -4.94
C SER A 17 -8.29 15.13 -5.09
N GLY A 18 -7.38 14.58 -5.89
CA GLY A 18 -6.10 15.23 -6.23
C GLY A 18 -5.01 15.09 -5.17
N GLN A 19 -5.19 14.21 -4.19
CA GLN A 19 -4.16 13.85 -3.22
C GLN A 19 -3.96 12.35 -3.23
N TYR A 20 -2.76 11.93 -3.67
CA TYR A 20 -2.35 10.55 -3.59
C TYR A 20 -2.19 10.10 -2.13
N ALA A 21 -2.79 8.96 -1.81
CA ALA A 21 -2.74 8.34 -0.50
C ALA A 21 -2.52 6.82 -0.59
N LEU A 22 -1.69 6.30 0.30
CA LEU A 22 -1.64 4.88 0.61
C LEU A 22 -2.55 4.61 1.80
N ARG A 23 -3.41 3.59 1.68
CA ARG A 23 -4.30 3.16 2.77
C ARG A 23 -3.96 1.74 3.15
N PHE A 24 -3.57 1.51 4.40
CA PHE A 24 -3.32 0.18 4.93
C PHE A 24 -4.46 -0.21 5.87
N TYR A 25 -5.01 -1.40 5.66
CA TYR A 25 -6.08 -1.95 6.49
C TYR A 25 -5.60 -3.15 7.27
N GLY A 26 -6.03 -3.24 8.52
CA GLY A 26 -5.56 -4.28 9.43
C GLY A 26 -6.46 -4.50 10.63
N ARG A 27 -5.89 -5.20 11.61
CA ARG A 27 -6.48 -5.36 12.95
C ARG A 27 -5.49 -4.91 14.02
N ALA A 28 -5.96 -4.05 14.91
CA ALA A 28 -5.27 -3.60 16.11
C ALA A 28 -5.67 -4.47 17.31
N LEU A 29 -4.72 -4.77 18.20
CA LEU A 29 -5.01 -5.38 19.50
C LEU A 29 -5.81 -4.40 20.36
N ASP A 30 -6.87 -4.89 20.99
CA ASP A 30 -7.69 -4.15 21.94
C ASP A 30 -8.10 -5.07 23.10
N GLY A 31 -7.26 -5.09 24.15
CA GLY A 31 -7.40 -6.04 25.25
C GLY A 31 -7.35 -7.49 24.76
N ASN A 32 -8.42 -8.24 25.00
CA ASN A 32 -8.58 -9.63 24.56
C ASN A 32 -9.26 -9.77 23.18
N SER A 33 -9.50 -8.65 22.48
CA SER A 33 -10.15 -8.62 21.18
C SER A 33 -9.29 -7.86 20.16
N THR A 34 -9.84 -7.65 18.97
CA THR A 34 -9.20 -6.86 17.93
C THR A 34 -10.17 -5.86 17.32
N ARG A 35 -9.64 -4.69 16.94
CA ARG A 35 -10.40 -3.63 16.27
C ARG A 35 -9.88 -3.40 14.86
N PRO A 36 -10.74 -3.11 13.88
CA PRO A 36 -10.26 -2.65 12.58
C PRO A 36 -9.39 -1.40 12.73
N ILE A 37 -8.31 -1.35 11.95
CA ILE A 37 -7.44 -0.18 11.84
C ILE A 37 -7.28 0.19 10.37
N GLU A 38 -7.32 1.49 10.11
CA GLU A 38 -6.95 2.11 8.85
C GLU A 38 -5.78 3.08 9.10
N VAL A 39 -4.72 2.93 8.31
CA VAL A 39 -3.58 3.83 8.32
C VAL A 39 -3.47 4.51 6.97
N VAL A 40 -3.59 5.83 6.95
CA VAL A 40 -3.57 6.65 5.74
C VAL A 40 -2.25 7.42 5.67
N ILE A 41 -1.49 7.25 4.59
CA ILE A 41 -0.24 7.95 4.33
C ILE A 41 -0.42 8.83 3.11
N THR A 42 -0.36 10.15 3.29
CA THR A 42 -0.58 11.15 2.22
C THR A 42 0.69 11.94 1.88
N ASN A 43 1.78 11.69 2.60
CA ASN A 43 3.05 12.41 2.49
C ASN A 43 4.16 11.63 1.79
N VAL A 44 3.86 10.49 1.16
CA VAL A 44 4.81 9.68 0.40
C VAL A 44 4.35 9.60 -1.05
N PRO A 45 4.96 10.37 -1.97
CA PRO A 45 4.62 10.32 -3.39
C PRO A 45 5.14 9.03 -4.05
N PRO A 46 4.50 8.56 -5.14
CA PRO A 46 5.03 7.49 -5.98
C PRO A 46 6.36 7.89 -6.61
N VAL A 47 7.24 6.91 -6.83
CA VAL A 47 8.61 7.16 -7.32
C VAL A 47 9.13 6.03 -8.20
N PHE A 48 9.92 6.37 -9.21
CA PHE A 48 10.88 5.47 -9.85
C PHE A 48 12.19 6.20 -10.16
N PHE A 49 13.20 5.46 -10.61
CA PHE A 49 14.52 6.04 -10.87
C PHE A 49 14.90 6.03 -12.34
N VAL A 50 15.69 7.02 -12.75
CA VAL A 50 16.31 7.13 -14.08
C VAL A 50 17.80 7.43 -13.94
N GLU A 51 18.61 7.13 -14.94
CA GLU A 51 20.04 7.46 -14.91
C GLU A 51 20.27 8.96 -14.82
N ARG A 52 21.25 9.35 -14.00
CA ARG A 52 21.62 10.75 -13.79
C ARG A 52 22.18 11.32 -15.09
N GLY A 53 21.53 12.35 -15.61
CA GLY A 53 21.83 12.92 -16.92
C GLY A 53 20.90 12.48 -18.06
N LEU A 54 19.96 11.56 -17.82
CA LEU A 54 18.89 11.32 -18.79
C LEU A 54 18.12 12.62 -19.07
N GLU A 55 18.11 13.09 -20.31
CA GLU A 55 17.27 14.20 -20.74
C GLU A 55 15.82 13.72 -20.88
N LEU A 56 14.95 14.21 -19.99
CA LEU A 56 13.54 13.86 -20.01
C LEU A 56 12.83 14.69 -21.08
N PRO A 57 12.05 14.07 -21.97
CA PRO A 57 11.21 14.82 -22.90
C PRO A 57 10.21 15.72 -22.16
N GLU A 58 9.94 16.91 -22.68
CA GLU A 58 9.10 17.93 -22.01
C GLU A 58 7.67 17.48 -21.66
N TYR A 59 7.13 16.51 -22.40
CA TYR A 59 5.78 16.00 -22.14
C TYR A 59 5.72 14.97 -21.00
N ILE A 60 6.86 14.52 -20.46
CA ILE A 60 6.89 13.64 -19.28
C ILE A 60 6.45 14.45 -18.07
N ARG A 61 5.30 14.11 -17.51
CA ARG A 61 4.77 14.77 -16.30
C ARG A 61 5.34 14.11 -15.06
N TYR A 62 6.03 14.90 -14.25
CA TYR A 62 6.54 14.51 -12.93
C TYR A 62 6.39 15.68 -11.96
N ARG A 63 6.37 15.39 -10.66
CA ARG A 63 6.28 16.39 -9.59
C ARG A 63 7.64 16.99 -9.28
N GLU A 64 8.64 16.13 -9.10
CA GLU A 64 9.99 16.52 -8.71
C GLU A 64 10.99 15.50 -9.26
N ARG A 65 12.17 15.96 -9.66
CA ARG A 65 13.33 15.12 -9.94
C ARG A 65 14.42 15.47 -8.94
N ARG A 66 14.98 14.47 -8.25
CA ARG A 66 15.98 14.69 -7.21
C ARG A 66 17.16 13.72 -7.34
N PRO A 67 18.42 14.20 -7.32
CA PRO A 67 19.56 13.30 -7.23
C PRO A 67 19.56 12.55 -5.89
N VAL A 68 19.89 11.27 -5.93
CA VAL A 68 19.92 10.39 -4.74
C VAL A 68 21.24 9.62 -4.66
N GLU A 69 21.64 9.20 -3.47
CA GLU A 69 22.84 8.39 -3.25
C GLU A 69 22.60 6.91 -3.56
N LEU A 70 22.02 6.64 -4.74
CA LEU A 70 21.74 5.30 -5.25
C LEU A 70 22.41 5.12 -6.61
N ARG A 71 22.70 3.86 -6.93
CA ARG A 71 23.30 3.45 -8.19
C ARG A 71 22.57 2.27 -8.79
N THR A 72 22.55 2.20 -10.11
CA THR A 72 22.15 1.00 -10.84
C THR A 72 23.13 -0.15 -10.57
N LEU A 73 22.75 -1.37 -10.94
CA LEU A 73 23.63 -2.55 -10.87
C LEU A 73 24.92 -2.38 -11.70
N ASN A 74 24.88 -1.52 -12.73
CA ASN A 74 26.04 -1.21 -13.57
C ASN A 74 26.86 -0.02 -13.03
N GLY A 75 26.61 0.41 -11.80
CA GLY A 75 27.36 1.47 -11.13
C GLY A 75 27.02 2.90 -11.56
N GLN A 76 26.00 3.09 -12.41
CA GLN A 76 25.57 4.43 -12.84
C GLN A 76 24.73 5.09 -11.75
N ASP A 77 25.02 6.34 -11.46
CA ASP A 77 24.22 7.17 -10.55
C ASP A 77 22.80 7.38 -11.11
N VAL A 78 21.82 7.51 -10.22
CA VAL A 78 20.41 7.73 -10.61
C VAL A 78 19.80 8.96 -9.95
N ASP A 79 18.73 9.46 -10.56
CA ASP A 79 17.83 10.44 -9.96
C ASP A 79 16.47 9.78 -9.69
N ALA A 80 15.84 10.16 -8.58
CA ALA A 80 14.46 9.82 -8.27
C ALA A 80 13.51 10.78 -8.99
N LEU A 81 12.53 10.23 -9.71
CA LEU A 81 11.40 10.98 -10.25
C LEU A 81 10.18 10.70 -9.37
N TYR A 82 9.68 11.75 -8.71
CA TYR A 82 8.48 11.71 -7.89
C TYR A 82 7.26 12.16 -8.71
N PHE A 83 6.10 11.58 -8.43
CA PHE A 83 4.85 11.85 -9.15
C PHE A 83 3.77 12.38 -8.22
N ASN A 84 2.75 13.02 -8.78
CA ASN A 84 1.57 13.43 -8.01
C ASN A 84 0.64 12.24 -7.73
N GLY A 85 0.66 11.22 -8.58
CA GLY A 85 -0.16 10.03 -8.45
C GLY A 85 0.37 8.87 -9.31
N GLU A 86 -0.22 7.69 -9.12
CA GLU A 86 0.18 6.45 -9.80
C GLU A 86 -0.13 6.48 -11.31
N TYR A 87 -1.14 7.23 -11.71
CA TYR A 87 -1.44 7.42 -13.13
C TYR A 87 -0.28 8.10 -13.87
N ASP A 88 0.23 9.21 -13.34
CA ASP A 88 1.35 9.96 -13.93
C ASP A 88 2.62 9.09 -13.94
N LEU A 89 2.88 8.36 -12.84
CA LEU A 89 4.00 7.42 -12.76
C LEU A 89 3.94 6.39 -13.88
N ARG A 90 2.79 5.72 -14.04
CA ARG A 90 2.61 4.68 -15.06
C ARG A 90 2.75 5.25 -16.47
N GLN A 91 2.15 6.41 -16.74
CA GLN A 91 2.24 7.07 -18.03
C GLN A 91 3.69 7.47 -18.37
N ALA A 92 4.40 8.11 -17.44
CA ALA A 92 5.80 8.48 -17.63
C ALA A 92 6.68 7.26 -17.90
N ARG A 93 6.49 6.18 -17.13
CA ARG A 93 7.21 4.92 -17.31
C ARG A 93 6.98 4.30 -18.69
N GLU A 94 5.72 4.23 -19.14
CA GLU A 94 5.36 3.68 -20.46
C GLU A 94 5.91 4.54 -21.59
N GLN A 95 5.81 5.86 -21.48
CA GLN A 95 6.32 6.81 -22.48
C GLN A 95 7.85 6.78 -22.60
N LEU A 96 8.58 6.69 -21.49
CA LEU A 96 10.03 6.54 -21.49
C LEU A 96 10.45 5.20 -22.09
N ARG A 97 9.78 4.11 -21.68
CA ARG A 97 10.04 2.76 -22.21
C ARG A 97 9.81 2.69 -23.72
N ALA A 98 8.75 3.33 -24.24
CA ALA A 98 8.46 3.38 -25.67
C ALA A 98 9.56 4.04 -26.51
N ARG A 99 10.40 4.87 -25.87
CA ARG A 99 11.56 5.53 -26.51
C ARG A 99 12.88 4.82 -26.24
N GLY A 100 12.85 3.65 -25.60
CA GLY A 100 14.04 2.88 -25.25
C GLY A 100 14.76 3.39 -24.01
N PHE A 101 14.20 4.36 -23.28
CA PHE A 101 14.77 4.79 -22.01
C PHE A 101 14.45 3.80 -20.90
N LYS A 102 15.46 3.47 -20.10
CA LYS A 102 15.34 2.56 -18.98
C LYS A 102 14.89 3.30 -17.73
N THR A 103 13.88 2.75 -17.07
CA THR A 103 13.43 3.15 -15.74
C THR A 103 13.74 2.03 -14.76
N TYR A 104 14.08 2.37 -13.52
CA TYR A 104 14.41 1.41 -12.47
C TYR A 104 13.34 1.46 -11.37
N GLU A 105 12.92 0.27 -10.93
CA GLU A 105 11.91 0.05 -9.88
C GLU A 105 10.55 0.75 -10.11
N GLY A 106 10.23 1.11 -11.36
CA GLY A 106 8.96 1.72 -11.69
C GLY A 106 7.78 0.75 -11.70
N ASP A 107 8.03 -0.53 -11.50
CA ASP A 107 7.05 -1.62 -11.35
C ASP A 107 6.77 -2.01 -9.90
N VAL A 108 7.54 -1.48 -8.94
CA VAL A 108 7.30 -1.72 -7.51
C VAL A 108 6.02 -1.01 -7.08
N ASN A 109 5.10 -1.75 -6.46
CA ASN A 109 3.89 -1.17 -5.90
C ASN A 109 4.24 -0.21 -4.77
N SER A 110 3.68 1.01 -4.79
CA SER A 110 3.98 2.03 -3.80
C SER A 110 3.65 1.63 -2.35
N GLY A 111 2.63 0.81 -2.14
CA GLY A 111 2.31 0.24 -0.82
C GLY A 111 3.41 -0.71 -0.33
N ASP A 112 3.87 -1.60 -1.21
CA ASP A 112 4.99 -2.51 -0.92
C ASP A 112 6.27 -1.73 -0.68
N ARG A 113 6.58 -0.74 -1.52
CA ARG A 113 7.73 0.17 -1.35
C ARG A 113 7.73 0.82 0.02
N TYR A 114 6.58 1.36 0.44
CA TYR A 114 6.44 2.01 1.74
C TYR A 114 6.79 1.07 2.91
N LEU A 115 6.31 -0.18 2.84
CA LEU A 115 6.58 -1.21 3.84
C LEU A 115 8.03 -1.69 3.80
N MET A 116 8.55 -1.99 2.61
CA MET A 116 9.90 -2.52 2.38
C MET A 116 10.98 -1.54 2.86
N GLU A 117 10.87 -0.26 2.49
CA GLU A 117 11.83 0.78 2.89
C GLU A 117 11.87 1.02 4.42
N ARG A 118 10.85 0.53 5.14
CA ARG A 118 10.71 0.62 6.60
C ARG A 118 10.84 -0.73 7.31
N PHE A 119 11.20 -1.79 6.58
CA PHE A 119 11.32 -3.15 7.10
C PHE A 119 10.05 -3.64 7.83
N LEU A 120 8.87 -3.29 7.30
CA LEU A 120 7.57 -3.65 7.86
C LEU A 120 7.04 -4.93 7.19
N ASN A 121 6.84 -5.99 7.96
CA ASN A 121 6.39 -7.31 7.47
C ASN A 121 4.96 -7.67 7.93
N GLY A 122 4.07 -6.68 8.04
CA GLY A 122 2.67 -6.85 8.46
C GLY A 122 2.41 -6.49 9.93
N ALA A 123 3.16 -7.07 10.87
CA ALA A 123 3.06 -6.69 12.29
C ALA A 123 3.74 -5.33 12.53
N VAL A 124 3.00 -4.38 13.09
CA VAL A 124 3.41 -2.98 13.26
C VAL A 124 3.02 -2.39 14.61
N THR A 125 3.80 -1.42 15.07
CA THR A 125 3.42 -0.48 16.11
C THR A 125 3.05 0.84 15.45
N VAL A 126 1.83 1.31 15.67
CA VAL A 126 1.32 2.59 15.14
C VAL A 126 1.22 3.60 16.29
N SER A 127 1.84 4.75 16.10
CA SER A 127 1.92 5.83 17.09
C SER A 127 1.50 7.15 16.47
N GLY A 128 0.55 7.84 17.08
CA GLY A 128 0.08 9.14 16.62
C GLY A 128 -1.30 9.49 17.14
N GLU A 129 -1.84 10.62 16.69
CA GLU A 129 -3.24 10.94 16.91
C GLU A 129 -4.12 9.98 16.09
N CYS A 130 -5.22 9.53 16.70
CA CYS A 130 -6.16 8.65 16.05
C CYS A 130 -7.58 9.14 16.29
N ARG A 131 -8.44 8.93 15.29
CA ARG A 131 -9.89 9.08 15.43
C ARG A 131 -10.54 7.71 15.36
N SER A 132 -11.65 7.57 16.05
CA SER A 132 -12.49 6.37 15.97
C SER A 132 -13.72 6.69 15.12
N HIS A 133 -13.97 5.92 14.06
CA HIS A 133 -15.17 6.05 13.23
C HIS A 133 -15.71 4.66 12.91
N ASN A 134 -17.00 4.42 13.17
CA ASN A 134 -17.64 3.10 13.01
C ASN A 134 -16.78 1.95 13.58
N HIS A 135 -16.32 2.13 14.83
CA HIS A 135 -15.44 1.20 15.55
C HIS A 135 -14.02 0.99 14.95
N THR A 136 -13.70 1.60 13.81
CA THR A 136 -12.37 1.57 13.18
C THR A 136 -11.46 2.66 13.76
N LEU A 137 -10.23 2.29 14.10
CA LEU A 137 -9.18 3.24 14.45
C LEU A 137 -8.56 3.79 13.16
N ILE A 138 -8.61 5.10 12.95
CA ILE A 138 -8.07 5.74 11.76
C ILE A 138 -6.90 6.64 12.16
N PHE A 139 -5.75 6.38 11.57
CA PHE A 139 -4.53 7.17 11.72
C PHE A 139 -4.17 7.84 10.41
N GLU A 140 -3.86 9.13 10.44
CA GLU A 140 -3.38 9.88 9.29
C GLU A 140 -1.91 10.28 9.52
N ASN A 141 -1.04 9.88 8.59
CA ASN A 141 0.41 10.03 8.65
C ASN A 141 1.03 9.68 10.03
N PRO A 142 0.66 8.53 10.65
CA PRO A 142 1.25 8.16 11.94
C PRO A 142 2.72 7.77 11.78
N LYS A 143 3.41 7.68 12.92
CA LYS A 143 4.67 6.95 12.99
C LYS A 143 4.37 5.45 13.01
N ILE A 144 5.02 4.69 12.12
CA ILE A 144 4.90 3.24 12.04
C ILE A 144 6.28 2.62 12.24
N GLN A 145 6.34 1.57 13.05
CA GLN A 145 7.54 0.78 13.31
C GLN A 145 7.21 -0.71 13.24
N PRO A 146 8.21 -1.60 13.05
CA PRO A 146 7.99 -3.03 13.21
C PRO A 146 7.34 -3.33 14.56
N GLY A 147 6.35 -4.23 14.55
CA GLY A 147 5.60 -4.64 15.72
C GLY A 147 5.64 -6.15 15.90
N THR A 148 4.99 -6.62 16.95
CA THR A 148 4.96 -8.05 17.32
C THR A 148 3.53 -8.60 17.42
N ALA A 149 2.54 -7.82 16.99
CA ALA A 149 1.13 -8.21 17.01
C ALA A 149 0.93 -9.55 16.29
N ARG A 150 0.23 -10.47 16.97
CA ARG A 150 -0.26 -11.73 16.39
C ARG A 150 -1.78 -11.67 16.39
N ILE A 151 -2.37 -11.65 15.20
CA ILE A 151 -3.81 -11.62 15.01
C ILE A 151 -4.26 -13.00 14.54
N LYS A 152 -5.25 -13.58 15.22
CA LYS A 152 -5.98 -14.74 14.71
C LYS A 152 -7.03 -14.22 13.70
N PRO A 153 -6.93 -14.53 12.40
CA PRO A 153 -7.92 -14.09 11.43
C PRO A 153 -9.25 -14.80 11.65
N ILE A 154 -10.35 -14.08 11.45
CA ILE A 154 -11.67 -14.68 11.25
C ILE A 154 -11.74 -15.07 9.78
N THR A 155 -12.00 -16.35 9.50
CA THR A 155 -12.03 -16.87 8.13
C THR A 155 -13.46 -17.24 7.75
N ALA A 156 -13.85 -16.93 6.52
CA ALA A 156 -15.13 -17.37 5.96
C ALA A 156 -14.86 -18.15 4.67
N SER A 157 -15.41 -19.36 4.58
CA SER A 157 -15.49 -20.14 3.35
C SER A 157 -16.79 -19.78 2.64
N ILE A 158 -16.72 -19.39 1.37
CA ILE A 158 -17.87 -18.93 0.59
C ILE A 158 -18.01 -19.80 -0.66
N ASP A 159 -19.21 -20.31 -0.88
CA ASP A 159 -19.59 -21.11 -2.06
C ASP A 159 -20.79 -20.47 -2.77
N ILE A 160 -20.74 -20.42 -4.11
CA ILE A 160 -21.72 -19.70 -4.94
C ILE A 160 -22.20 -20.61 -6.05
N GLU A 161 -23.51 -20.81 -6.12
CA GLU A 161 -24.17 -21.60 -7.16
C GLU A 161 -24.96 -20.70 -8.11
N THR A 162 -24.79 -20.94 -9.41
CA THR A 162 -25.43 -20.13 -10.47
C THR A 162 -26.02 -21.00 -11.57
N GLY A 163 -27.04 -20.48 -12.24
CA GLY A 163 -27.64 -21.10 -13.41
C GLY A 163 -26.75 -21.04 -14.63
N VAL A 164 -26.42 -22.19 -15.20
CA VAL A 164 -25.55 -22.31 -16.37
C VAL A 164 -26.13 -21.61 -17.62
N ALA A 165 -27.46 -21.56 -17.74
CA ALA A 165 -28.14 -21.01 -18.92
C ALA A 165 -28.52 -19.53 -18.80
N ASP A 166 -28.82 -19.05 -17.58
CA ASP A 166 -29.35 -17.71 -17.34
C ASP A 166 -28.44 -16.82 -16.47
N ASN A 167 -27.28 -17.34 -16.04
CA ASN A 167 -26.36 -16.70 -15.09
C ASN A 167 -27.03 -16.21 -13.81
N ARG A 168 -28.17 -16.80 -13.44
CA ARG A 168 -28.90 -16.38 -12.25
C ARG A 168 -28.22 -16.94 -11.01
N LEU A 169 -28.02 -16.08 -10.02
CA LEU A 169 -27.57 -16.50 -8.70
C LEU A 169 -28.65 -17.38 -8.04
N TYR A 170 -28.30 -18.62 -7.69
CA TYR A 170 -29.21 -19.56 -7.04
C TYR A 170 -29.01 -19.59 -5.53
N SER A 171 -27.77 -19.71 -5.07
CA SER A 171 -27.46 -19.69 -3.65
C SER A 171 -26.06 -19.17 -3.36
N ILE A 172 -25.90 -18.67 -2.13
CA ILE A 172 -24.61 -18.35 -1.53
C ILE A 172 -24.58 -19.11 -0.20
N ALA A 173 -23.61 -19.99 0.00
CA ALA A 173 -23.34 -20.62 1.28
C ALA A 173 -22.12 -19.95 1.93
N VAL A 174 -22.18 -19.77 3.25
CA VAL A 174 -21.10 -19.17 4.03
C VAL A 174 -20.88 -20.00 5.30
N ASP A 175 -19.64 -20.45 5.49
CA ASP A 175 -19.19 -21.13 6.71
C ASP A 175 -18.10 -20.29 7.40
N ILE A 176 -18.32 -19.91 8.67
CA ILE A 176 -17.43 -19.01 9.41
C ILE A 176 -16.59 -19.82 10.39
N LEU A 177 -15.29 -19.85 10.14
CA LEU A 177 -14.29 -20.47 10.98
C LEU A 177 -13.76 -19.44 11.98
N ASN A 178 -14.24 -19.54 13.22
CA ASN A 178 -13.71 -18.75 14.33
C ASN A 178 -12.55 -19.50 15.00
N ALA A 179 -11.43 -18.82 15.18
CA ALA A 179 -10.22 -19.36 15.81
C ALA A 179 -10.33 -19.63 17.33
N ASP A 180 -11.56 -19.59 17.86
CA ASP A 180 -11.92 -19.86 19.26
C ASP A 180 -12.73 -21.16 19.43
N GLN A 181 -12.88 -21.98 18.37
CA GLN A 181 -13.56 -23.28 18.46
C GLN A 181 -12.64 -24.51 18.57
N ASP A 182 -11.33 -24.32 18.53
CA ASP A 182 -10.38 -25.38 18.87
C ASP A 182 -9.94 -25.21 20.33
N SER A 183 -10.73 -25.77 21.26
CA SER A 183 -10.40 -25.96 22.67
C SER A 183 -10.66 -27.39 23.10
#